data_AF-A0A2V5M372-F1
#
_entry.id   AF-A0A2V5M372-F1
#
_cell.length_a   1.000
_cell.length_b   1.000
_cell.length_c   1.000
_cell.angle_alpha   90.00
_cell.angle_beta   90.00
_cell.angle_gamma   90.00
#
_symmetry.space_group_name_H-M   'P 1'
#
loop_
_entity.id
_entity.type
_entity.pdbx_description
1 polymer ?
#
loop_
_entity_poly.entity_id
_entity_poly.type
_entity_poly.pdbx_seq_one_letter_code
_entity_poly.pdbx_strand_id
1 'polypeptide(L)' 'MGKLTVASYCSTFLKPEMLHIYRQVTSLRRSRTFVMTKKVEHPRRFHFDDIEKIPRPHRNLVRHGWMKFVECK' A
#
# COMPACT_ATOMS: atom_id res chain seq x y z
N MET A 1 -24.10 -8.59 10.61
CA MET A 1 -23.06 -9.03 9.66
C MET A 1 -21.97 -7.98 9.61
N GLY A 2 -20.76 -8.32 10.06
CA GLY A 2 -19.62 -7.39 10.05
C GLY A 2 -19.31 -6.91 8.63
N LYS A 3 -19.03 -5.62 8.46
CA LYS A 3 -18.70 -5.03 7.15
C LYS A 3 -17.37 -5.63 6.67
N LEU A 4 -17.37 -6.26 5.50
CA LEU A 4 -16.17 -6.85 4.91
C LEU A 4 -15.08 -5.78 4.76
N THR A 5 -13.89 -6.06 5.25
CA THR A 5 -12.76 -5.12 5.19
C THR A 5 -11.76 -5.63 4.15
N VAL A 6 -11.44 -4.78 3.16
CA VAL A 6 -10.64 -5.16 1.98
C VAL A 6 -9.40 -4.27 1.92
N ALA A 7 -8.23 -4.92 1.90
CA ALA A 7 -6.93 -4.30 1.75
C ALA A 7 -6.56 -4.21 0.26
N SER A 8 -6.17 -3.04 -0.24
CA SER A 8 -5.50 -2.91 -1.53
C SER A 8 -4.05 -2.48 -1.34
N TYR A 9 -3.11 -3.35 -1.71
CA TYR A 9 -1.68 -3.06 -1.61
C TYR A 9 -1.16 -2.47 -2.93
N CYS A 10 -0.63 -1.26 -2.88
CA CYS A 10 -0.10 -0.55 -4.06
C CYS A 10 1.27 0.07 -3.76
N SER A 11 2.26 -0.12 -4.64
CA SER A 11 3.61 0.42 -4.47
C SER A 11 3.67 1.95 -4.51
N THR A 12 3.01 2.56 -5.48
CA THR A 12 2.82 4.01 -5.61
C THR A 12 1.34 4.30 -5.78
N PHE A 13 0.76 5.13 -4.92
CA PHE A 13 -0.64 5.51 -5.02
C PHE A 13 -0.76 6.94 -5.57
N LEU A 14 -1.77 7.17 -6.42
CA LEU A 14 -2.20 8.47 -6.97
C LEU A 14 -1.35 9.10 -8.09
N LYS A 15 -0.78 8.27 -8.98
CA LYS A 15 -0.44 8.76 -10.32
C LYS A 15 -1.72 8.95 -11.15
N PRO A 16 -1.81 9.96 -12.04
CA PRO A 16 -2.94 10.13 -12.94
C PRO A 16 -3.26 8.87 -13.77
N GLU A 17 -2.23 8.09 -14.11
CA GLU A 17 -2.30 6.81 -14.81
C GLU A 17 -3.07 5.72 -14.02
N MET A 18 -3.13 5.84 -12.69
CA MET A 18 -3.73 4.86 -11.77
C MET A 18 -5.16 5.22 -11.34
N LEU A 19 -5.83 6.11 -12.08
CA LEU A 19 -7.22 6.53 -11.80
C LEU A 19 -8.21 5.34 -11.77
N HIS A 20 -7.91 4.29 -12.51
CA HIS A 20 -8.73 3.08 -12.57
C HIS A 20 -8.80 2.36 -11.21
N ILE A 21 -7.68 2.25 -10.49
CA ILE A 21 -7.63 1.68 -9.13
C ILE A 21 -8.39 2.58 -8.15
N TYR A 22 -8.19 3.90 -8.23
CA TYR A 22 -8.92 4.85 -7.38
C TYR A 22 -10.44 4.68 -7.52
N ARG A 23 -10.94 4.58 -8.77
CA ARG A 23 -12.36 4.35 -9.03
C ARG A 23 -12.84 3.00 -8.50
N GLN A 24 -12.07 1.93 -8.64
CA GLN A 24 -12.43 0.60 -8.11
C GLN A 24 -12.57 0.62 -6.59
N VAL A 25 -11.58 1.20 -5.90
CA VAL A 25 -11.55 1.27 -4.43
C VAL A 25 -12.67 2.17 -3.90
N THR A 26 -12.93 3.30 -4.57
CA THR A 26 -13.99 4.26 -4.18
C THR A 26 -15.40 3.73 -4.47
N SER A 27 -15.55 2.89 -5.51
CA SER A 27 -16.84 2.29 -5.89
C SER A 27 -17.26 1.15 -4.95
N LEU A 28 -16.32 0.57 -4.20
CA LEU A 28 -16.58 -0.48 -3.21
C LEU A 28 -17.22 0.09 -1.92
N ARG A 29 -18.46 0.60 -2.01
CA ARG A 29 -19.18 1.20 -0.86
C ARG A 29 -19.73 0.16 0.15
N ARG A 30 -19.89 -1.09 -0.30
CA ARG A 30 -20.41 -2.21 0.51
C ARG A 30 -19.38 -2.76 1.51
N SER A 31 -18.09 -2.64 1.21
CA SER A 31 -16.98 -3.03 2.06
C SER A 31 -16.26 -1.80 2.62
N ARG A 32 -15.50 -1.97 3.70
CA ARG A 32 -14.55 -0.96 4.17
C ARG A 32 -13.25 -1.19 3.39
N THR A 33 -12.88 -0.27 2.52
CA THR A 33 -11.66 -0.38 1.72
C THR A 33 -10.55 0.46 2.33
N PHE A 34 -9.36 -0.12 2.45
CA PHE A 34 -8.16 0.60 2.88
C PHE A 34 -7.05 0.36 1.87
N VAL A 35 -6.28 1.43 1.60
CA VAL A 35 -5.18 1.36 0.65
C VAL A 35 -3.87 1.45 1.39
N MET A 36 -3.07 0.39 1.28
CA MET A 36 -1.72 0.35 1.81
C MET A 36 -0.73 0.77 0.73
N THR A 37 0.00 1.86 0.95
CA THR A 37 0.98 2.34 -0.03
C THR A 37 2.30 2.80 0.57
N LYS A 38 3.38 2.68 -0.22
CA LYS A 38 4.72 3.16 0.16
C LYS A 38 4.92 4.64 -0.17
N LYS A 39 4.24 5.16 -1.20
CA LYS A 39 4.40 6.54 -1.66
C LYS A 39 3.06 7.08 -2.14
N VAL A 40 2.68 8.24 -1.61
CA VAL A 40 1.50 8.99 -2.04
C VAL A 40 1.99 10.16 -2.90
N GLU A 41 1.62 10.20 -4.17
CA GLU A 41 1.90 11.33 -5.06
C GLU A 41 0.62 12.18 -5.21
N HIS A 42 0.72 13.51 -5.15
CA HIS A 42 -0.42 14.43 -5.30
C HIS A 42 -1.62 14.23 -4.33
N PRO A 43 -1.40 14.24 -3.00
CA PRO A 43 -2.48 14.12 -2.02
C PRO A 43 -3.54 15.23 -2.11
N ARG A 44 -3.18 16.39 -2.69
CA ARG A 44 -4.09 17.53 -2.90
C ARG A 44 -5.07 17.34 -4.05
N ARG A 45 -4.78 16.45 -5.01
CA ARG A 45 -5.61 16.26 -6.22
C ARG A 45 -6.63 15.14 -6.04
N PHE A 46 -6.35 14.20 -5.16
CA PHE A 46 -7.21 13.05 -4.88
C PHE A 46 -7.35 12.87 -3.37
N HIS A 47 -8.50 13.27 -2.84
CA HIS A 47 -8.82 13.05 -1.43
C HIS A 47 -9.26 11.60 -1.24
N PHE A 48 -8.43 10.82 -0.54
CA PHE A 48 -8.76 9.50 -0.04
C PHE A 48 -8.29 9.42 1.40
N ASP A 49 -9.22 9.25 2.35
CA ASP A 49 -8.92 9.35 3.78
C ASP A 49 -8.34 8.05 4.36
N ASP A 50 -8.73 6.88 3.82
CA ASP A 50 -8.30 5.56 4.29
C ASP A 50 -6.98 5.08 3.63
N ILE A 51 -5.95 5.94 3.65
CA ILE A 51 -4.59 5.59 3.16
C ILE A 51 -3.68 5.24 4.34
N GLU A 52 -3.19 4.01 4.35
CA GLU A 52 -2.14 3.58 5.28
C GLU A 52 -0.77 3.61 4.59
N LYS A 53 0.12 4.48 5.08
CA LYS A 53 1.49 4.56 4.59
C LYS A 53 2.33 3.49 5.26
N ILE A 54 2.75 2.48 4.51
CA ILE A 54 3.62 1.43 5.04
C ILE A 54 5.00 2.06 5.30
N PRO A 55 5.53 2.00 6.53
CA PRO A 55 6.86 2.50 6.83
C PRO A 55 7.87 1.70 6.00
N ARG A 56 8.89 2.40 5.47
CA ARG A 56 9.99 1.72 4.79
C ARG A 56 10.59 0.72 5.78
N PRO A 57 10.63 -0.58 5.48
CA PRO A 57 11.34 -1.51 6.33
C PRO A 57 12.79 -1.04 6.39
N HIS A 58 13.30 -0.82 7.60
CA HIS A 58 14.72 -0.57 7.81
C HIS A 58 15.45 -1.79 7.26
N ARG A 59 16.06 -1.63 6.08
CA ARG A 59 16.94 -2.65 5.53
C ARG A 59 18.18 -2.65 6.40
N ASN A 60 18.18 -3.50 7.43
CA ASN A 60 19.41 -3.88 8.12
C ASN A 60 20.26 -4.63 7.10
N LEU A 61 21.11 -3.91 6.37
CA LEU A 61 22.01 -4.47 5.35
C LEU A 61 22.82 -5.64 5.93
N VAL A 62 23.17 -5.55 7.22
CA VAL A 62 23.82 -6.61 8.00
C VAL A 62 22.98 -7.89 8.07
N ARG A 63 21.66 -7.78 8.33
CA ARG A 63 20.75 -8.94 8.38
C ARG A 63 20.55 -9.54 6.99
N HIS A 64 20.48 -8.71 5.95
CA HIS A 64 20.37 -9.18 4.57
C HIS A 64 21.64 -9.91 4.09
N GLY A 65 22.82 -9.43 4.52
CA GLY A 65 24.08 -10.15 4.34
C GLY A 65 24.09 -11.47 5.10
N TRP A 66 23.77 -11.46 6.41
CA TRP A 66 23.73 -12.66 7.23
C TRP A 66 22.78 -13.74 6.69
N MET A 67 21.57 -13.37 6.27
CA MET A 67 20.60 -14.31 5.71
C MET A 67 21.08 -14.91 4.38
N LYS A 68 21.83 -14.15 3.58
CA LYS A 68 22.47 -14.66 2.35
C LYS A 68 23.66 -15.60 2.62
N PHE A 69 24.38 -15.40 3.72
CA PHE A 69 25.58 -16.20 4.04
C PHE A 69 25.32 -17.42 4.94
N VAL A 70 24.25 -17.43 5.75
CA VAL A 70 23.98 -18.52 6.69
C VAL A 70 23.11 -19.63 6.10
N GLU A 71 22.22 -19.31 5.16
CA GLU A 71 21.31 -20.30 4.54
C GLU A 71 21.90 -20.98 3.28
N CYS A 72 23.15 -20.64 2.95
CA CYS A 72 23.93 -21.24 1.86
C CYS A 72 25.14 -22.03 2.40
N LYS A 73 24.98 -22.70 3.54
CA LYS A 73 25.93 -23.67 4.05
C LYS A 73 25.24 -24.98 4.39
#